data_AF-A0A2E5CB75-F1
#
_entry.id   AF-A0A2E5CB75-F1
#
_cell.length_a   1.000
_cell.length_b   1.000
_cell.length_c   1.000
_cell.angle_alpha   90.00
_cell.angle_beta   90.00
_cell.angle_gamma   90.00
#
_symmetry.space_group_name_H-M   'P 1'
#
loop_
_entity.id
_entity.type
_entity.pdbx_description
1 polymer ?
#
loop_
_entity_poly.entity_id
_entity_poly.type
_entity_poly.pdbx_seq_one_letter_code
_entity_poly.pdbx_strand_id
1 'polypeptide(L)'
;MEIMNEGKIKKRGRKVKNQTKEVVINKEQTKFFVDLSNEPESLSLIFDFLLSANEKNYGKPILFKDICLYAVGKLTAKDIEKIQEKSLTEMEKVGRALDEYNLKNKTKLTLGEFLIKKLNIN
;
A
#
# COMPACT_ATOMS: atom_id res chain seq x y z
N MET A 1 37.14 28.43 -7.70
CA MET A 1 36.99 27.71 -6.42
C MET A 1 35.91 26.68 -6.60
N GLU A 2 36.38 25.47 -6.93
CA GLU A 2 35.61 24.24 -6.96
C GLU A 2 35.18 23.87 -5.54
N ILE A 3 34.05 23.17 -5.37
CA ILE A 3 34.10 21.81 -4.81
C ILE A 3 33.04 20.94 -5.53
N MET A 4 33.53 20.00 -6.33
CA MET A 4 32.79 18.86 -6.88
C MET A 4 32.43 17.89 -5.74
N ASN A 5 31.27 17.22 -5.79
CA ASN A 5 31.08 15.96 -5.08
C ASN A 5 30.24 14.98 -5.92
N GLU A 6 30.96 14.42 -6.89
CA GLU A 6 31.01 13.02 -7.31
C GLU A 6 29.84 12.09 -6.97
N GLY A 7 29.36 11.42 -8.02
CA GLY A 7 28.39 10.36 -7.96
C GLY A 7 28.80 9.24 -6.99
N LYS A 8 28.07 9.14 -5.88
CA LYS A 8 28.03 7.90 -5.09
C LYS A 8 27.11 6.91 -5.79
N ILE A 9 27.66 6.14 -6.72
CA ILE A 9 27.11 4.83 -7.09
C ILE A 9 27.09 4.01 -5.81
N LYS A 10 25.94 3.96 -5.12
CA LYS A 10 25.77 3.13 -3.93
C LYS A 10 25.92 1.67 -4.37
N LYS A 11 27.06 1.06 -4.02
CA LYS A 11 27.28 -0.39 -4.09
C LYS A 11 26.04 -1.09 -3.51
N ARG A 12 25.42 -1.98 -4.28
CA ARG A 12 24.26 -2.79 -3.86
C ARG A 12 24.70 -3.76 -2.76
N GLY A 13 24.79 -3.24 -1.53
CA GLY A 13 24.91 -4.07 -0.33
C GLY A 13 23.63 -4.89 -0.14
N ARG A 14 23.78 -6.06 0.46
CA ARG A 14 22.67 -6.92 0.88
C ARG A 14 21.75 -6.12 1.80
N LYS A 15 20.50 -5.87 1.40
CA LYS A 15 19.50 -5.18 2.24
C LYS A 15 19.33 -5.98 3.53
N VAL A 16 19.52 -5.30 4.67
CA VAL A 16 19.22 -5.85 5.99
C VAL A 16 17.70 -5.97 6.10
N LYS A 17 17.19 -7.14 6.51
CA LYS A 17 15.76 -7.34 6.81
C LYS A 17 15.39 -6.37 7.95
N ASN A 18 14.29 -5.62 7.77
CA ASN A 18 13.64 -4.76 8.78
C ASN A 18 14.03 -3.27 8.84
N GLN A 19 14.61 -2.66 7.79
CA GLN A 19 14.55 -1.19 7.68
C GLN A 19 13.20 -0.76 7.13
N THR A 20 12.35 -0.17 7.99
CA THR A 20 11.23 0.67 7.58
C THR A 20 11.80 1.85 6.80
N LYS A 21 11.73 1.76 5.47
CA LYS A 21 12.10 2.89 4.62
C LYS A 21 11.05 3.97 4.80
N GLU A 22 11.46 5.15 5.25
CA GLU A 22 10.63 6.34 5.08
C GLU A 22 10.27 6.47 3.61
N VAL A 23 8.97 6.48 3.32
CA VAL A 23 8.46 6.66 1.96
C VAL A 23 8.57 8.14 1.63
N VAL A 24 9.69 8.54 1.04
CA VAL A 24 9.87 9.89 0.51
C VAL A 24 9.20 9.95 -0.87
N ILE A 25 8.12 10.75 -0.97
CA ILE A 25 7.41 10.96 -2.23
C ILE A 25 8.25 11.88 -3.12
N ASN A 26 8.73 11.35 -4.25
CA ASN A 26 9.40 12.17 -5.27
C ASN A 26 8.34 12.84 -6.18
N LYS A 27 8.16 14.15 -6.03
CA LYS A 27 7.21 14.93 -6.84
C LYS A 27 7.63 15.10 -8.31
N GLU A 28 8.89 14.83 -8.66
CA GLU A 28 9.38 14.87 -10.03
C GLU A 28 9.18 13.54 -10.78
N GLN A 29 8.70 12.50 -10.10
CA GLN A 29 8.45 11.21 -10.72
C GLN A 29 7.32 11.29 -11.75
N THR A 30 7.65 11.02 -13.01
CA THR A 30 6.70 11.06 -14.13
C THR A 30 6.25 9.67 -14.60
N LYS A 31 6.98 8.62 -14.22
CA LYS A 31 6.70 7.24 -14.63
C LYS A 31 6.30 6.40 -13.42
N PHE A 32 5.21 5.65 -13.57
CA PHE A 32 4.73 4.69 -12.58
C PHE A 32 4.68 3.31 -13.25
N PHE A 33 5.16 2.30 -12.53
CA PHE A 33 5.13 0.91 -12.96
C PHE A 33 4.45 0.10 -11.87
N VAL A 34 3.54 -0.78 -12.27
CA VAL A 34 2.87 -1.74 -11.38
C VAL A 34 3.32 -3.12 -11.82
N ASP A 35 3.94 -3.85 -10.92
CA ASP A 35 4.37 -5.23 -11.16
C ASP A 35 3.34 -6.19 -10.56
N LEU A 36 2.66 -6.92 -11.43
CA LEU A 36 1.63 -7.91 -11.07
C LEU A 36 2.08 -9.33 -11.40
N SER A 37 3.39 -9.56 -11.61
CA SER A 37 3.92 -10.85 -12.05
C SER A 37 3.60 -12.00 -11.07
N ASN A 38 3.36 -11.69 -9.79
CA ASN A 38 3.01 -12.65 -8.75
C ASN A 38 1.54 -12.55 -8.30
N GLU A 39 0.69 -11.80 -9.03
CA GLU A 39 -0.71 -11.57 -8.69
C GLU A 39 -1.63 -11.95 -9.86
N PRO A 40 -1.76 -13.26 -10.18
CA PRO A 40 -2.51 -13.70 -11.36
C PRO A 40 -4.00 -13.33 -11.31
N GLU A 41 -4.61 -13.33 -10.12
CA GLU A 41 -6.01 -12.93 -9.93
C GLU A 41 -6.23 -11.44 -10.22
N SER A 42 -5.37 -10.58 -9.65
CA SER A 42 -5.39 -9.12 -9.92
C SER A 42 -5.17 -8.84 -11.41
N LEU A 43 -4.27 -9.59 -12.04
CA LEU A 43 -3.95 -9.45 -13.45
C LEU A 43 -5.15 -9.83 -14.34
N SER A 44 -5.82 -10.96 -14.04
CA SER A 44 -7.04 -11.37 -14.75
C SER A 44 -8.13 -10.30 -14.65
N LEU A 45 -8.39 -9.81 -13.44
CA LEU A 45 -9.39 -8.79 -13.18
C LEU A 45 -9.15 -7.52 -14.02
N ILE A 46 -7.90 -7.09 -14.13
CA ILE A 46 -7.53 -5.91 -14.93
C ILE A 46 -7.74 -6.17 -16.42
N PHE A 47 -7.37 -7.34 -16.93
CA PHE A 47 -7.56 -7.68 -18.34
C PHE A 47 -9.04 -7.82 -18.71
N ASP A 48 -9.84 -8.50 -17.90
CA ASP A 48 -11.27 -8.66 -18.12
C ASP A 48 -11.98 -7.30 -18.16
N PHE A 49 -11.62 -6.40 -17.24
CA PHE A 49 -12.14 -5.03 -17.24
C PHE A 49 -11.71 -4.26 -18.49
N LEU A 50 -10.44 -4.36 -18.90
CA LEU A 50 -9.94 -3.67 -20.09
C LEU A 50 -10.61 -4.15 -21.37
N LEU A 51 -10.86 -5.45 -21.51
CA LEU A 51 -11.60 -6.01 -22.64
C LEU A 51 -13.00 -5.41 -22.69
N SER A 52 -13.75 -5.50 -21.60
CA SER A 52 -15.12 -4.97 -21.51
C SER A 52 -15.16 -3.45 -21.75
N ALA A 53 -14.24 -2.68 -21.15
CA ALA A 53 -14.20 -1.23 -21.33
C ALA A 53 -13.91 -0.81 -22.78
N ASN A 54 -13.23 -1.66 -23.54
CA ASN A 54 -12.90 -1.42 -24.94
C ASN A 54 -13.90 -2.01 -25.94
N GLU A 55 -14.97 -2.66 -25.49
CA GLU A 55 -16.11 -3.06 -26.34
C GLU A 55 -16.92 -1.81 -26.73
N LYS A 56 -16.38 -1.01 -27.65
CA LYS A 56 -16.97 0.26 -28.07
C LYS A 56 -16.66 0.57 -29.54
N ASN A 57 -17.53 1.36 -30.16
CA ASN A 57 -17.45 1.68 -31.58
C ASN A 57 -16.57 2.91 -31.90
N TYR A 58 -16.29 3.76 -30.90
CA TYR A 58 -15.62 5.05 -31.13
C TYR A 58 -14.63 5.42 -30.01
N GLY A 59 -13.74 6.36 -30.35
CA GLY A 59 -12.73 6.92 -29.45
C GLY A 59 -11.46 6.09 -29.38
N LYS A 60 -10.46 6.61 -28.68
CA LYS A 60 -9.16 5.94 -28.52
C LYS A 60 -9.28 4.71 -27.61
N PRO A 61 -8.44 3.68 -27.79
CA PRO A 61 -8.38 2.55 -26.86
C PRO A 61 -8.15 3.02 -25.43
N ILE A 62 -8.89 2.45 -24.49
CA ILE A 62 -8.73 2.65 -23.06
C ILE A 62 -7.58 1.76 -22.61
N LEU A 63 -6.58 2.37 -21.99
CA LEU A 63 -5.41 1.70 -21.46
C LEU A 63 -5.48 1.68 -19.94
N PHE A 64 -4.63 0.84 -19.31
CA PHE A 64 -4.53 0.78 -17.86
C PHE A 64 -4.30 2.15 -17.20
N LYS A 65 -3.48 3.01 -17.82
CA LYS A 65 -3.24 4.38 -17.33
C LYS A 65 -4.54 5.19 -17.21
N ASP A 66 -5.47 5.01 -18.14
CA ASP A 66 -6.71 5.78 -18.17
C ASP A 66 -7.63 5.35 -17.02
N ILE A 67 -7.65 4.04 -16.73
CA ILE A 67 -8.31 3.46 -15.56
C ILE A 67 -7.69 4.03 -14.28
N CYS A 68 -6.36 4.02 -14.15
CA CYS A 68 -5.68 4.54 -12.96
C CYS A 68 -6.01 6.01 -12.72
N LEU A 69 -5.91 6.86 -13.74
CA LEU A 69 -6.18 8.29 -13.62
C LEU A 69 -7.65 8.56 -13.25
N TYR A 70 -8.58 7.83 -13.86
CA TYR A 70 -10.00 7.92 -13.52
C TYR A 70 -10.28 7.48 -12.08
N ALA A 71 -9.74 6.33 -11.66
CA ALA A 71 -9.96 5.77 -10.34
C ALA A 71 -9.37 6.67 -9.24
N VAL A 72 -8.14 7.15 -9.40
CA VAL A 72 -7.49 8.05 -8.44
C VAL A 72 -8.29 9.33 -8.24
N GLY A 73 -8.88 9.90 -9.31
CA GLY A 73 -9.74 11.07 -9.21
C GLY A 73 -11.06 10.84 -8.47
N LYS A 74 -11.45 9.58 -8.22
CA LYS A 74 -12.68 9.19 -7.52
C LYS A 74 -12.48 8.65 -6.12
N LEU A 75 -11.24 8.37 -5.71
CA LEU A 75 -10.97 7.83 -4.38
C LEU A 75 -11.41 8.83 -3.30
N THR A 76 -12.17 8.34 -2.33
CA THR A 76 -12.61 9.13 -1.18
C THR A 76 -11.68 8.94 0.01
N ALA A 77 -11.82 9.78 1.04
CA ALA A 77 -11.08 9.60 2.31
C ALA A 77 -11.32 8.19 2.90
N LYS A 78 -12.54 7.66 2.81
CA LYS A 78 -12.88 6.31 3.26
C LYS A 78 -12.17 5.22 2.47
N ASP A 79 -11.92 5.45 1.18
CA ASP A 79 -11.17 4.50 0.35
C ASP A 79 -9.68 4.54 0.69
N ILE A 80 -9.14 5.72 1.00
CA ILE A 80 -7.77 5.87 1.51
C ILE A 80 -7.61 5.10 2.83
N GLU A 81 -8.54 5.25 3.77
CA GLU A 81 -8.54 4.49 5.03
C GLU A 81 -8.55 2.97 4.79
N LYS A 82 -9.35 2.49 3.83
CA LYS A 82 -9.36 1.07 3.45
C LYS A 82 -8.04 0.62 2.83
N ILE A 83 -7.41 1.45 1.99
CA ILE A 83 -6.10 1.15 1.40
C ILE A 83 -5.04 1.04 2.51
N GLN A 84 -5.06 1.96 3.47
CA GLN A 84 -4.18 1.92 4.64
C GLN A 84 -4.42 0.67 5.48
N GLU A 85 -5.68 0.32 5.75
CA GLU A 85 -6.02 -0.90 6.49
C GLU A 85 -5.54 -2.17 5.79
N LYS A 86 -5.68 -2.24 4.46
CA LYS A 86 -5.18 -3.37 3.65
C LYS A 86 -3.65 -3.45 3.63
N SER A 87 -2.95 -2.35 3.90
CA SER A 87 -1.48 -2.36 3.94
C SER A 87 -0.92 -2.94 5.23
N LEU A 88 -1.74 -3.13 6.27
CA LEU A 88 -1.33 -3.68 7.56
C LEU A 88 -1.18 -5.20 7.50
N THR A 89 -0.11 -5.69 8.11
CA THR A 89 0.04 -7.12 8.43
C THR A 89 -0.93 -7.53 9.54
N GLU A 90 -1.20 -8.83 9.67
CA GLU A 90 -2.11 -9.34 10.71
C GLU A 90 -1.70 -8.90 12.12
N MET A 91 -0.40 -8.89 12.44
CA MET A 91 0.08 -8.44 13.75
C MET A 91 -0.07 -6.94 13.97
N GLU A 92 0.08 -6.13 12.92
CA GLU A 92 -0.15 -4.68 13.01
C GLU A 92 -1.64 -4.36 13.21
N LYS A 93 -2.54 -5.11 12.60
CA LYS A 93 -3.98 -5.02 12.87
C LYS A 93 -4.30 -5.34 14.33
N VAL A 94 -3.69 -6.40 14.88
CA VAL A 94 -3.86 -6.75 16.30
C VAL A 94 -3.31 -5.65 17.21
N GLY A 95 -2.13 -5.11 16.90
CA GLY A 95 -1.53 -3.99 17.64
C GLY A 95 -2.41 -2.74 17.64
N ARG A 96 -2.95 -2.37 16.47
CA ARG A 96 -3.91 -1.27 16.34
C ARG A 96 -5.16 -1.51 17.19
N ALA A 97 -5.73 -2.72 17.16
CA ALA A 97 -6.89 -3.07 17.96
C ALA A 97 -6.62 -3.00 19.47
N LEU A 98 -5.41 -3.36 19.90
CA LEU A 98 -4.95 -3.20 21.28
C LEU A 98 -4.88 -1.72 21.68
N ASP A 99 -4.26 -0.89 20.86
CA ASP A 99 -4.12 0.55 21.13
C ASP A 99 -5.47 1.25 21.21
N GLU A 100 -6.38 0.95 20.27
CA GLU A 100 -7.76 1.44 20.28
C GLU A 100 -8.52 0.98 21.52
N TYR A 101 -8.37 -0.29 21.92
CA TYR A 101 -8.99 -0.82 23.13
C TYR A 101 -8.46 -0.12 24.39
N ASN A 102 -7.14 0.04 24.50
CA ASN A 102 -6.49 0.70 25.62
C ASN A 102 -6.93 2.17 25.74
N LEU A 103 -7.00 2.88 24.61
CA LEU A 103 -7.47 4.25 24.56
C LEU A 103 -8.94 4.37 25.01
N LYS A 104 -9.81 3.51 24.47
CA LYS A 104 -11.26 3.54 24.75
C LYS A 104 -11.58 3.18 26.20
N ASN A 105 -10.89 2.19 26.75
CA ASN A 105 -11.15 1.68 28.10
C ASN A 105 -10.24 2.31 29.16
N LYS A 106 -9.36 3.24 28.78
CA LYS A 106 -8.32 3.84 29.63
C LYS A 106 -7.47 2.78 30.35
N THR A 107 -7.16 1.71 29.64
CA THR A 107 -6.31 0.61 30.12
C THR A 107 -4.91 0.68 29.52
N LYS A 108 -3.98 -0.09 30.08
CA LYS A 108 -2.62 -0.28 29.55
C LYS A 108 -2.32 -1.77 29.45
N LEU A 109 -3.20 -2.51 28.79
CA LEU A 109 -2.99 -3.93 28.57
C LEU A 109 -1.80 -4.13 27.63
N THR A 110 -0.99 -5.13 27.95
CA THR A 110 -0.02 -5.71 27.03
C THR A 110 -0.73 -6.56 25.98
N LEU A 111 -0.02 -6.90 24.89
CA LEU A 111 -0.57 -7.74 23.83
C LEU A 111 -1.07 -9.10 24.36
N GLY A 112 -0.33 -9.73 25.27
CA GLY A 112 -0.72 -11.01 25.87
C GLY A 112 -2.01 -10.89 26.68
N GLU A 113 -2.11 -9.88 27.56
CA GLU A 113 -3.31 -9.65 28.37
C GLU A 113 -4.54 -9.31 27.52
N PHE A 114 -4.34 -8.52 26.46
CA PHE A 114 -5.40 -8.23 25.51
C PHE A 114 -5.88 -9.46 24.75
N LEU A 115 -4.96 -10.32 24.31
CA LEU A 115 -5.32 -11.56 23.62
C LEU A 115 -6.01 -12.55 24.54
N ILE A 116 -5.51 -12.76 25.77
CA ILE A 116 -6.17 -13.61 26.79
C ILE A 116 -7.61 -13.14 27.01
N LYS A 117 -7.79 -11.83 27.18
CA LYS A 117 -9.11 -11.22 27.39
C LYS A 117 -10.01 -11.33 26.15
N LYS A 118 -9.47 -11.11 24.96
CA LYS A 118 -10.25 -11.10 23.70
C LYS A 118 -10.64 -12.51 23.27
N LEU A 119 -9.77 -13.49 23.50
CA LEU A 119 -9.97 -14.91 23.20
C LEU A 119 -10.66 -15.66 24.34
N ASN A 120 -10.92 -15.00 25.47
CA ASN A 120 -11.58 -15.54 26.65
C ASN A 120 -10.91 -16.82 27.17
N ILE A 121 -9.57 -16.80 27.23
CA ILE A 121 -8.75 -17.91 27.71
C ILE A 121 -8.64 -17.77 29.24
N ASN A 122 -9.04 -18.82 29.97
CA ASN A 122 -8.95 -18.91 31.43
C ASN A 122 -7.76 -19.78 31.85
#